data_AF-A0A091TAP1-F1
#
_entry.id   AF-A0A091TAP1-F1
#
_cell.length_a   1.000
_cell.length_b   1.000
_cell.length_c   1.000
_cell.angle_alpha   90.00
_cell.angle_beta   90.00
_cell.angle_gamma   90.00
#
_symmetry.space_group_name_H-M   'P 1'
#
loop_
_entity.id
_entity.type
_entity.pdbx_description
1 polymer ?
#
loop_
_entity_poly.entity_id
_entity_poly.type
_entity_poly.pdbx_seq_one_letter_code
_entity_poly.pdbx_strand_id
1 'polypeptide(L)'
;IALLIFRDLPDNPAVEWDTQLLATFVHKHIEANDINLVVTFDAGGVSGHANHISLYNALRYNYSCFEIFTLFLCLGCRVLVLESVNLFRKYISVLDVPISCVLPRDALFILTEEETEQARSAMRCHRSQLLWFRHIYMLFSRYMVINSLHPL
;
A
#
# COMPACT_ATOMS: atom_id res chain seq x y z
N ILE A 1 -0.36 -7.46 -12.06
CA ILE A 1 -1.10 -7.36 -10.78
C ILE A 1 -1.67 -8.74 -10.48
N ALA A 2 -1.28 -9.37 -9.36
CA ALA A 2 -1.85 -10.64 -8.91
C ALA A 2 -2.86 -10.38 -7.79
N LEU A 3 -4.01 -11.06 -7.82
CA LEU A 3 -5.01 -11.01 -6.75
C LEU A 3 -4.96 -12.32 -5.97
N LEU A 4 -4.62 -12.26 -4.69
CA LEU A 4 -4.57 -13.42 -3.80
C LEU A 4 -5.73 -13.34 -2.81
N ILE A 5 -6.56 -14.37 -2.77
CA ILE A 5 -7.69 -14.49 -1.84
C ILE A 5 -7.42 -15.67 -0.92
N PHE A 6 -7.23 -15.39 0.37
CA PHE A 6 -7.06 -16.40 1.39
C PHE A 6 -8.29 -16.41 2.31
N ARG A 7 -8.85 -17.59 2.57
CA ARG A 7 -10.02 -17.72 3.47
C ARG A 7 -9.72 -17.26 4.88
N ASP A 8 -8.47 -17.40 5.32
CA ASP A 8 -8.01 -17.06 6.67
C ASP A 8 -7.70 -15.56 6.84
N LEU A 9 -7.80 -14.76 5.75
CA LEU A 9 -7.47 -13.33 5.73
C LEU A 9 -8.70 -12.52 5.27
N PRO A 10 -9.68 -12.26 6.16
CA PRO A 10 -10.91 -11.56 5.78
C PRO A 10 -10.64 -10.08 5.45
N ASP A 11 -11.33 -9.57 4.44
CA ASP A 11 -11.31 -8.14 4.08
C ASP A 11 -12.17 -7.32 5.06
N ASN A 12 -11.58 -6.87 6.16
CA ASN A 12 -12.26 -6.10 7.21
C ASN A 12 -11.29 -5.06 7.83
N PRO A 13 -11.65 -3.77 7.89
CA PRO A 13 -10.81 -2.71 8.44
C PRO A 13 -10.46 -2.84 9.92
N ALA A 14 -11.20 -3.66 10.67
CA ALA A 14 -11.04 -3.83 12.12
C ALA A 14 -10.43 -5.18 12.52
N VAL A 15 -10.17 -6.08 11.56
CA VAL A 15 -9.61 -7.41 11.86
C VAL A 15 -8.14 -7.42 11.53
N GLU A 16 -7.31 -7.74 12.51
CA GLU A 16 -5.88 -7.96 12.28
C GLU A 16 -5.64 -9.36 11.72
N TRP A 17 -4.79 -9.44 10.71
CA TRP A 17 -4.33 -10.71 10.15
C TRP A 17 -3.13 -11.26 10.94
N ASP A 18 -3.03 -12.59 11.01
CA ASP A 18 -1.87 -13.25 11.60
C ASP A 18 -0.59 -12.88 10.82
N THR A 19 0.34 -12.25 11.53
CA THR A 19 1.54 -11.66 10.92
C THR A 19 2.49 -12.73 10.39
N GLN A 20 2.63 -13.87 11.08
CA GLN A 20 3.56 -14.93 10.71
C GLN A 20 3.03 -15.75 9.52
N LEU A 21 1.73 -16.04 9.53
CA LEU A 21 1.04 -16.71 8.43
C LEU A 21 1.09 -15.84 7.17
N LEU A 22 0.78 -14.54 7.31
CA LEU A 22 0.83 -13.58 6.20
C LEU A 22 2.25 -13.45 5.63
N ALA A 23 3.26 -13.33 6.51
CA ALA A 23 4.67 -13.32 6.13
C ALA A 23 5.05 -14.54 5.29
N THR A 24 4.61 -15.73 5.73
CA THR A 24 4.85 -17.00 5.02
C THR A 24 4.19 -17.01 3.64
N PHE A 25 2.94 -16.53 3.53
CA PHE A 25 2.24 -16.47 2.25
C PHE A 25 2.88 -15.49 1.27
N VAL A 26 3.20 -14.29 1.73
CA VAL A 26 3.86 -13.26 0.92
C VAL A 26 5.22 -13.76 0.44
N HIS A 27 6.00 -14.39 1.33
CA HIS A 27 7.29 -14.99 0.98
C HIS A 27 7.16 -16.03 -0.14
N LYS A 28 6.29 -17.04 0.05
CA LYS A 28 6.06 -18.08 -0.96
C LYS A 28 5.64 -17.50 -2.30
N HIS A 29 4.87 -16.42 -2.29
CA HIS A 29 4.43 -15.77 -3.52
C HIS A 29 5.56 -15.01 -4.22
N ILE A 30 6.43 -14.31 -3.47
CA ILE A 30 7.60 -13.61 -4.01
C ILE A 30 8.54 -14.60 -4.69
N GLU A 31 8.86 -15.70 -4.01
CA GLU A 31 9.76 -16.74 -4.52
C GLU A 31 9.18 -17.43 -5.77
N ALA A 32 7.91 -17.83 -5.73
CA ALA A 32 7.27 -18.55 -6.83
C ALA A 32 7.11 -17.71 -8.11
N ASN A 33 7.14 -16.38 -8.01
CA ASN A 33 6.91 -15.47 -9.13
C ASN A 33 8.12 -14.57 -9.45
N ASP A 34 9.27 -14.83 -8.83
CA ASP A 34 10.50 -14.05 -9.01
C ASP A 34 10.27 -12.52 -8.85
N ILE A 35 9.55 -12.14 -7.79
CA ILE A 35 9.17 -10.75 -7.55
C ILE A 35 10.37 -9.97 -7.00
N ASN A 36 10.81 -8.95 -7.71
CA ASN A 36 11.94 -8.09 -7.30
C ASN A 36 11.51 -6.75 -6.65
N LEU A 37 10.23 -6.41 -6.67
CA LEU A 37 9.68 -5.19 -6.08
C LEU A 37 8.29 -5.45 -5.49
N VAL A 38 8.13 -5.15 -4.20
CA VAL A 38 6.87 -5.15 -3.50
C VAL A 38 6.52 -3.70 -3.12
N VAL A 39 5.30 -3.28 -3.45
CA VAL A 39 4.74 -2.01 -2.98
C VAL A 39 3.61 -2.33 -2.01
N THR A 40 3.69 -1.79 -0.78
CA THR A 40 2.73 -2.05 0.30
C THR A 40 2.37 -0.77 1.05
N PHE A 41 1.63 -0.89 2.15
CA PHE A 41 1.29 0.20 3.07
C PHE A 41 2.34 0.35 4.17
N ASP A 42 2.48 1.55 4.71
CA ASP A 42 3.31 1.81 5.89
C ASP A 42 2.59 1.45 7.20
N ALA A 43 3.24 1.74 8.34
CA ALA A 43 2.71 1.50 9.67
C ALA A 43 1.38 2.22 9.96
N GLY A 44 1.05 3.29 9.23
CA GLY A 44 -0.20 4.03 9.39
C GLY A 44 -1.37 3.44 8.60
N GLY A 45 -1.12 2.50 7.69
CA GLY A 45 -2.16 1.79 6.94
C GLY A 45 -3.09 2.71 6.15
N VAL A 46 -2.58 3.86 5.69
CA VAL A 46 -3.30 5.00 5.07
C VAL A 46 -4.28 5.69 6.03
N SER A 47 -5.22 4.95 6.60
CA SER A 47 -6.28 5.42 7.48
C SER A 47 -6.41 4.58 8.76
N GLY A 48 -5.37 3.84 9.13
CA GLY A 48 -5.43 2.91 10.27
C GLY A 48 -6.14 1.59 9.96
N HIS A 49 -6.18 1.17 8.70
CA HIS A 49 -6.87 -0.07 8.31
C HIS A 49 -6.07 -1.29 8.77
N ALA A 50 -6.67 -2.17 9.59
CA ALA A 50 -5.98 -3.30 10.20
C ALA A 50 -5.25 -4.19 9.17
N ASN A 51 -5.91 -4.58 8.08
CA ASN A 51 -5.28 -5.36 7.01
C ASN A 51 -4.02 -4.71 6.41
N HIS A 52 -4.02 -3.39 6.24
CA HIS A 52 -2.86 -2.66 5.71
C HIS A 52 -1.71 -2.66 6.71
N ILE A 53 -2.01 -2.46 7.99
CA ILE A 53 -1.05 -2.50 9.09
C ILE A 53 -0.48 -3.92 9.24
N SER A 54 -1.31 -4.96 9.14
CA SER A 54 -0.85 -6.35 9.18
C SER A 54 0.11 -6.66 8.03
N LEU A 55 -0.13 -6.16 6.81
CA LEU A 55 0.82 -6.30 5.69
C LEU A 55 2.16 -5.63 5.98
N TYR A 56 2.14 -4.42 6.53
CA TYR A 56 3.35 -3.72 6.96
C TYR A 56 4.13 -4.55 8.01
N ASN A 57 3.43 -5.01 9.04
CA ASN A 57 4.03 -5.79 10.13
C ASN A 57 4.60 -7.12 9.64
N ALA A 58 3.90 -7.82 8.73
CA ALA A 58 4.36 -9.09 8.19
C ALA A 58 5.65 -8.94 7.37
N LEU A 59 5.72 -7.91 6.53
CA LEU A 59 6.94 -7.60 5.79
C LEU A 59 8.06 -7.15 6.74
N ARG A 60 7.78 -6.31 7.74
CA ARG A 60 8.79 -5.88 8.71
C ARG A 60 9.31 -7.02 9.60
N TYR A 61 8.44 -7.97 9.94
CA TYR A 61 8.81 -9.20 10.65
C TYR A 61 9.82 -10.03 9.85
N ASN A 62 9.63 -10.13 8.52
CA ASN A 62 10.58 -10.80 7.63
C ASN A 62 11.98 -10.18 7.66
N TYR A 63 12.09 -8.86 7.85
CA TYR A 63 13.39 -8.18 8.01
C TYR A 63 14.02 -8.40 9.39
N SER A 64 13.22 -8.70 10.41
CA SER A 64 13.70 -8.87 11.79
C SER A 64 14.10 -10.32 12.09
N CYS A 65 13.54 -11.29 11.36
CA CYS A 65 13.91 -12.70 11.46
C CYS A 65 15.12 -13.00 10.58
N PHE A 66 16.26 -13.37 11.20
CA PHE A 66 17.54 -13.55 10.51
C PHE A 66 17.49 -14.52 9.31
N GLU A 67 16.73 -15.61 9.42
CA GLU A 67 16.58 -16.59 8.33
C GLU A 67 15.85 -16.00 7.12
N ILE A 68 14.78 -15.23 7.36
CA ILE A 68 13.95 -14.66 6.30
C ILE A 68 14.61 -13.41 5.70
N PHE A 69 15.27 -12.59 6.53
CA PHE A 69 16.02 -11.41 6.09
C PHE A 69 17.15 -11.79 5.12
N THR A 70 17.93 -12.82 5.47
CA THR A 70 19.03 -13.30 4.61
C THR A 70 18.51 -13.73 3.25
N LEU A 71 17.35 -14.38 3.20
CA LEU A 71 16.72 -14.83 1.96
C LEU A 71 16.13 -13.67 1.14
N PHE A 72 15.52 -12.67 1.78
CA PHE A 72 15.04 -11.45 1.12
C PHE A 72 16.18 -10.65 0.49
N LEU A 73 17.33 -10.59 1.18
CA LEU A 73 18.55 -9.99 0.68
C LEU A 73 19.14 -10.79 -0.50
N CYS A 74 19.12 -12.13 -0.43
CA CYS A 74 19.55 -13.01 -1.52
C CYS A 74 18.66 -12.89 -2.78
N LEU A 75 17.35 -12.68 -2.60
CA LEU A 75 16.40 -12.46 -3.71
C LEU A 75 16.51 -11.06 -4.32
N GLY A 76 17.21 -10.11 -3.68
CA GLY A 76 17.31 -8.73 -4.14
C GLY A 76 15.96 -8.00 -4.20
N CYS A 77 14.95 -8.49 -3.46
CA CYS A 77 13.61 -7.94 -3.49
C CYS A 77 13.54 -6.63 -2.70
N ARG A 78 13.11 -5.55 -3.34
CA ARG A 78 12.93 -4.25 -2.70
C ARG A 78 11.50 -4.10 -2.21
N VAL A 79 11.32 -3.55 -1.00
CA VAL A 79 10.00 -3.22 -0.47
C VAL A 79 9.88 -1.71 -0.35
N LEU A 80 8.86 -1.15 -0.99
CA LEU A 80 8.46 0.24 -0.86
C LEU A 80 7.11 0.32 -0.15
N VAL A 81 6.98 1.27 0.76
CA VAL A 81 5.75 1.49 1.53
C VAL A 81 5.14 2.86 1.22
N LEU A 82 3.82 2.89 1.11
CA LEU A 82 3.03 4.09 0.90
C LEU A 82 2.90 4.92 2.17
N GLU A 83 3.38 6.16 2.11
CA GLU A 83 3.33 7.13 3.22
C GLU A 83 1.89 7.45 3.64
N SER A 84 1.57 7.19 4.91
CA SER A 84 0.37 7.64 5.57
C SER A 84 0.51 9.11 5.96
N VAL A 85 -0.38 9.97 5.45
CA VAL A 85 -0.42 11.39 5.80
C VAL A 85 -1.59 11.73 6.73
N ASN A 86 -1.48 12.87 7.41
CA ASN A 86 -2.57 13.41 8.23
C ASN A 86 -3.83 13.71 7.39
N LEU A 87 -4.98 13.86 8.06
CA LEU A 87 -6.28 14.08 7.41
C LEU A 87 -6.31 15.32 6.51
N PHE A 88 -5.60 16.38 6.86
CA PHE A 88 -5.54 17.59 6.06
C PHE A 88 -4.87 17.31 4.72
N ARG A 89 -3.60 16.87 4.73
CA ARG A 89 -2.86 16.52 3.51
C ARG A 89 -3.54 15.42 2.71
N LYS A 90 -4.26 14.52 3.38
CA LYS A 90 -5.04 13.46 2.74
C LYS A 90 -6.10 14.00 1.79
N TYR A 91 -6.75 15.12 2.10
CA TYR A 91 -7.95 15.59 1.40
C TYR A 91 -7.81 16.94 0.68
N ILE A 92 -6.61 17.49 0.56
CA ILE A 92 -6.38 18.71 -0.25
C ILE A 92 -6.04 18.39 -1.72
N SER A 93 -6.12 17.12 -2.15
CA SER A 93 -5.95 16.69 -3.54
C SER A 93 -4.62 17.18 -4.15
N VAL A 94 -4.63 17.63 -5.41
CA VAL A 94 -3.46 18.16 -6.16
C VAL A 94 -2.80 19.35 -5.47
N LEU A 95 -3.48 20.05 -4.55
CA LEU A 95 -2.88 21.16 -3.80
C LEU A 95 -1.79 20.69 -2.84
N ASP A 96 -1.68 19.37 -2.55
CA ASP A 96 -0.55 18.83 -1.80
C ASP A 96 0.72 18.65 -2.67
N VAL A 97 0.71 18.95 -3.97
CA VAL A 97 1.91 18.82 -4.83
C VAL A 97 3.08 19.69 -4.32
N PRO A 98 2.93 20.99 -4.02
CA PRO A 98 4.05 21.81 -3.56
C PRO A 98 4.60 21.37 -2.21
N ILE A 99 3.70 21.09 -1.25
CA ILE A 99 4.04 20.54 0.07
C ILE A 99 4.72 19.18 -0.09
N SER A 100 4.25 18.42 -1.08
CA SER A 100 4.95 17.26 -1.55
C SER A 100 6.33 17.72 -2.02
N CYS A 101 6.59 18.19 -3.23
CA CYS A 101 7.95 18.51 -3.73
C CYS A 101 9.01 19.08 -2.74
N VAL A 102 8.64 19.89 -1.74
CA VAL A 102 9.54 20.40 -0.68
C VAL A 102 9.99 19.38 0.40
N LEU A 103 9.12 18.47 0.89
CA LEU A 103 9.56 17.56 1.97
C LEU A 103 10.47 16.43 1.41
N PRO A 104 11.50 16.01 2.17
CA PRO A 104 12.39 14.93 1.75
C PRO A 104 11.64 13.60 1.64
N ARG A 105 11.83 12.86 0.53
CA ARG A 105 11.50 11.42 0.41
C ARG A 105 12.41 10.72 -0.58
N ASP A 106 12.26 9.40 -0.62
CA ASP A 106 12.90 8.51 -1.58
C ASP A 106 12.20 8.50 -2.95
N ALA A 107 10.87 8.35 -3.00
CA ALA A 107 10.13 8.31 -4.27
C ALA A 107 8.79 9.05 -4.21
N LEU A 108 8.50 9.83 -5.25
CA LEU A 108 7.25 10.58 -5.40
C LEU A 108 6.65 10.30 -6.78
N PHE A 109 5.45 9.75 -6.80
CA PHE A 109 4.67 9.50 -8.02
C PHE A 109 3.54 10.51 -8.09
N ILE A 110 3.56 11.33 -9.14
CA ILE A 110 2.48 12.26 -9.48
C ILE A 110 1.85 11.75 -10.77
N LEU A 111 0.62 11.26 -10.66
CA LEU A 111 -0.15 10.72 -11.77
C LEU A 111 -0.63 11.86 -12.66
N THR A 112 -0.64 11.58 -13.96
CA THR A 112 -1.31 12.40 -14.97
C THR A 112 -2.83 12.34 -14.83
N GLU A 113 -3.53 13.21 -15.54
CA GLU A 113 -5.00 13.19 -15.58
C GLU A 113 -5.53 11.87 -16.15
N GLU A 114 -4.88 11.33 -17.19
CA GLU A 114 -5.24 10.04 -17.80
C GLU A 114 -5.10 8.88 -16.81
N GLU A 115 -3.96 8.79 -16.10
CA GLU A 115 -3.73 7.77 -15.07
C GLU A 115 -4.70 7.91 -13.89
N THR A 116 -5.03 9.15 -13.52
CA THR A 116 -6.01 9.44 -12.46
C THR A 116 -7.40 8.96 -12.87
N GLU A 117 -7.83 9.22 -14.10
CA GLU A 117 -9.11 8.71 -14.61
C GLU A 117 -9.11 7.19 -14.78
N GLN A 118 -7.99 6.59 -15.15
CA GLN A 118 -7.85 5.14 -15.17
C GLN A 118 -8.05 4.54 -13.77
N ALA A 119 -7.44 5.14 -12.74
CA ALA A 119 -7.63 4.73 -11.35
C ALA A 119 -9.08 4.89 -10.88
N ARG A 120 -9.73 6.02 -11.21
CA ARG A 120 -11.15 6.25 -10.91
C ARG A 120 -12.06 5.26 -11.64
N SER A 121 -11.78 4.97 -12.91
CA SER A 121 -12.52 3.98 -13.71
C SER A 121 -12.42 2.58 -13.09
N ALA A 122 -11.21 2.16 -12.72
CA ALA A 122 -10.99 0.89 -12.03
C ALA A 122 -11.81 0.81 -10.73
N MET A 123 -11.83 1.86 -9.90
CA MET A 123 -12.63 1.86 -8.68
C MET A 123 -14.14 1.81 -8.95
N ARG A 124 -14.63 2.44 -10.03
CA ARG A 124 -16.05 2.38 -10.43
C ARG A 124 -16.51 0.98 -10.86
N CYS A 125 -15.60 0.08 -11.22
CA CYS A 125 -15.91 -1.33 -11.46
C CYS A 125 -16.36 -2.07 -10.19
N HIS A 126 -15.93 -1.62 -8.99
CA HIS A 126 -16.25 -2.22 -7.70
C HIS A 126 -17.55 -1.67 -7.09
N ARG A 127 -18.67 -1.80 -7.82
CA ARG A 127 -19.94 -1.14 -7.47
C ARG A 127 -20.42 -1.40 -6.04
N SER A 128 -20.30 -2.63 -5.54
CA SER A 128 -20.73 -3.00 -4.18
C SER A 128 -19.90 -2.35 -3.06
N GLN A 129 -18.66 -1.94 -3.36
CA GLN A 129 -17.75 -1.31 -2.40
C GLN A 129 -17.68 0.22 -2.56
N LEU A 130 -18.29 0.78 -3.60
CA LEU A 130 -18.28 2.21 -3.93
C LEU A 130 -19.36 2.99 -3.15
N LEU A 131 -19.25 2.98 -1.82
CA LEU A 131 -20.13 3.73 -0.93
C LEU A 131 -19.93 5.25 -1.09
N TRP A 132 -20.89 6.06 -0.63
CA TRP A 132 -20.88 7.53 -0.83
C TRP A 132 -19.55 8.21 -0.43
N PHE A 133 -18.92 7.77 0.65
CA PHE A 133 -17.65 8.34 1.12
C PHE A 133 -16.47 8.02 0.18
N ARG A 134 -16.54 6.94 -0.62
CA ARG A 134 -15.55 6.63 -1.65
C ARG A 134 -15.59 7.63 -2.80
N HIS A 135 -16.75 8.21 -3.10
CA HIS A 135 -16.85 9.28 -4.09
C HIS A 135 -16.13 10.55 -3.62
N ILE A 136 -16.28 10.91 -2.34
CA ILE A 136 -15.54 12.02 -1.74
C ILE A 136 -14.03 11.71 -1.75
N TYR A 137 -13.64 10.50 -1.39
CA TYR A 137 -12.25 10.05 -1.45
C TYR A 137 -11.67 10.17 -2.87
N MET A 138 -12.40 9.74 -3.91
CA MET A 138 -11.97 9.86 -5.31
C MET A 138 -11.73 11.29 -5.79
N LEU A 139 -12.47 12.25 -5.25
CA LEU A 139 -12.40 13.66 -5.63
C LEU A 139 -11.28 14.37 -4.89
N PHE A 140 -11.21 14.17 -3.57
CA PHE A 140 -10.38 14.99 -2.69
C PHE A 140 -9.11 14.29 -2.22
N SER A 141 -9.03 12.96 -2.29
CA SER A 141 -7.86 12.26 -1.77
C SER A 141 -6.62 12.56 -2.60
N ARG A 142 -5.54 12.97 -1.93
CA ARG A 142 -4.24 13.09 -2.60
C ARG A 142 -3.77 11.76 -3.17
N TYR A 143 -4.13 10.60 -2.61
CA TYR A 143 -3.67 9.30 -3.10
C TYR A 143 -4.18 8.95 -4.50
N MET A 144 -5.20 9.65 -4.99
CA MET A 144 -5.64 9.52 -6.38
C MET A 144 -4.67 10.13 -7.39
N VAL A 145 -3.75 11.00 -6.93
CA VAL A 145 -2.85 11.79 -7.80
C VAL A 145 -1.40 11.71 -7.33
N ILE A 146 -1.15 11.80 -6.02
CA ILE A 146 0.18 11.96 -5.41
C ILE A 146 0.43 10.83 -4.42
N ASN A 147 1.36 9.93 -4.76
CA ASN A 147 1.76 8.80 -3.94
C ASN A 147 3.25 8.93 -3.56
N SER A 148 3.53 9.14 -2.27
CA SER A 148 4.90 9.11 -1.76
C SER A 148 5.24 7.69 -1.32
N LEU A 149 6.35 7.14 -1.80
CA LEU A 149 6.88 5.84 -1.39
C LEU A 149 8.25 6.01 -0.72
N HIS A 150 8.51 5.21 0.30
CA HIS A 150 9.83 5.09 0.93
C HIS A 150 10.19 3.62 1.16
N PRO A 151 11.48 3.25 1.24
CA PRO A 151 11.90 1.90 1.61
C PRO A 151 11.33 1.50 2.98
N LEU A 152 10.94 0.22 3.10
CA LEU A 152 10.55 -0.38 4.38
C LEU A 152 11.73 -0.45 5.37
#